data_AF-A0A852ZY64-F1
#
_entry.id   AF-A0A852ZY64-F1
#
_cell.length_a   1.000
_cell.length_b   1.000
_cell.length_c   1.000
_cell.angle_alpha   90.00
_cell.angle_beta   90.00
_cell.angle_gamma   90.00
#
_symmetry.space_group_name_H-M   'P 1'
#
loop_
_entity.id
_entity.type
_entity.pdbx_description
1 polymer ?
#
loop_
_entity_poly.entity_id
_entity_poly.type
_entity_poly.pdbx_seq_one_letter_code
_entity_poly.pdbx_strand_id
1 'polypeptide(L)'
;MAVVVVGSLFLGAGTASAASCPESRRYATAVEANFHLFDTGGYTRPQADGLVDMEDMRRVAYEGSALSQVREAARYFYENPAEFRHMDGIRDGWRTDGLVTRDDVNAAIDYWTNECGESGNCPTSRHNATVVRNNFHAFDTGGYTRPQADGLVDMEDMRRIAYGGAAPYELREAGRYFYEHPAEFRHMDGIRDGWRTDGLVIRDDVDAALQYWANECG
;
A
#
# COMPACT_ATOMS: atom_id res chain seq x y z
N MET A 1 16.20 -30.97 45.33
CA MET A 1 16.86 -30.96 43.99
C MET A 1 15.89 -30.33 43.03
N ALA A 2 16.19 -29.11 42.57
CA ALA A 2 15.32 -28.30 41.74
C ALA A 2 15.49 -28.66 40.26
N VAL A 3 14.37 -28.87 39.57
CA VAL A 3 14.32 -29.02 38.11
C VAL A 3 14.32 -27.62 37.51
N VAL A 4 15.40 -27.26 36.81
CA VAL A 4 15.45 -26.05 35.98
C VAL A 4 14.87 -26.42 34.62
N VAL A 5 13.61 -26.05 34.39
CA VAL A 5 13.04 -26.02 33.04
C VAL A 5 13.47 -24.70 32.42
N VAL A 6 14.43 -24.77 31.50
CA VAL A 6 14.80 -23.63 30.66
C VAL A 6 13.67 -23.45 29.64
N GLY A 7 12.76 -22.53 29.93
CA GLY A 7 11.76 -22.08 28.98
C GLY A 7 12.45 -21.27 27.88
N SER A 8 12.55 -21.85 26.69
CA SER A 8 12.98 -21.14 25.49
C SER A 8 12.05 -19.97 25.24
N LEU A 9 12.60 -18.76 25.37
CA LEU A 9 11.99 -17.51 24.94
C LEU A 9 11.82 -17.58 23.42
N PHE A 10 10.60 -17.81 22.94
CA PHE A 10 10.28 -17.53 21.55
C PHE A 10 10.23 -16.01 21.39
N LEU A 11 11.32 -15.44 20.89
CA LEU A 11 11.31 -14.14 20.21
C LEU A 11 10.49 -14.33 18.93
N GLY A 12 9.18 -14.13 19.04
CA GLY A 12 8.31 -13.95 17.87
C GLY A 12 8.71 -12.64 17.22
N ALA A 13 9.53 -12.72 16.17
CA ALA A 13 9.59 -11.67 15.18
C ALA A 13 8.18 -11.57 14.59
N GLY A 14 7.43 -10.54 14.97
CA GLY A 14 6.19 -10.20 14.32
C GLY A 14 6.51 -9.93 12.86
N THR A 15 6.20 -10.89 11.99
CA THR A 15 5.99 -10.60 10.58
C THR A 15 4.88 -9.57 10.55
N ALA A 16 5.22 -8.32 10.19
CA ALA A 16 4.23 -7.33 9.85
C ALA A 16 3.28 -8.00 8.85
N SER A 17 2.05 -8.23 9.29
CA SER A 17 1.00 -8.70 8.41
C SER A 17 0.87 -7.60 7.38
N ALA A 18 1.21 -7.91 6.13
CA ALA A 18 0.67 -7.15 5.02
C ALA A 18 -0.85 -7.21 5.24
N ALA A 19 -1.42 -6.08 5.60
CA ALA A 19 -2.79 -6.03 6.04
C ALA A 19 -3.66 -5.95 4.81
N SER A 20 -4.69 -6.79 4.77
CA SER A 20 -5.60 -6.78 3.65
C SER A 20 -6.28 -5.41 3.55
N CYS A 21 -6.29 -4.87 2.34
CA CYS A 21 -7.05 -3.72 1.89
C CYS A 21 -8.40 -3.44 2.61
N PRO A 22 -9.28 -4.45 2.87
CA PRO A 22 -10.50 -4.27 3.67
C PRO A 22 -10.26 -3.86 5.14
N GLU A 23 -9.18 -4.35 5.77
CA GLU A 23 -8.79 -3.96 7.12
C GLU A 23 -8.29 -2.51 7.16
N SER A 24 -7.41 -2.10 6.23
CA SER A 24 -6.92 -0.72 6.14
C SER A 24 -8.09 0.27 6.03
N ARG A 25 -9.05 -0.01 5.14
CA ARG A 25 -10.27 0.78 4.98
C ARG A 25 -11.12 0.81 6.26
N ARG A 26 -11.36 -0.35 6.88
CA ARG A 26 -12.18 -0.45 8.10
C ARG A 26 -11.57 0.38 9.22
N TYR A 27 -10.27 0.28 9.44
CA TYR A 27 -9.60 1.01 10.50
C TYR A 27 -9.47 2.50 10.18
N ALA A 28 -9.22 2.88 8.93
CA ALA A 28 -9.24 4.29 8.51
C ALA A 28 -10.62 4.93 8.70
N THR A 29 -11.70 4.20 8.40
CA THR A 29 -13.08 4.66 8.68
C THR A 29 -13.30 4.91 10.17
N ALA A 30 -12.71 4.08 11.04
CA ALA A 30 -12.77 4.29 12.49
C ALA A 30 -11.94 5.51 12.91
N VAL A 31 -10.79 5.77 12.25
CA VAL A 31 -9.98 6.97 12.44
C VAL A 31 -10.77 8.21 12.04
N GLU A 32 -11.39 8.24 10.86
CA GLU A 32 -12.19 9.37 10.38
C GLU A 32 -13.32 9.71 11.35
N ALA A 33 -14.15 8.72 11.69
CA ALA A 33 -15.32 8.90 12.54
C ALA A 33 -14.96 9.37 13.96
N ASN A 34 -13.71 9.14 14.39
CA ASN A 34 -13.21 9.47 15.71
C ASN A 34 -11.99 10.38 15.66
N PHE A 35 -11.77 11.14 14.59
CA PHE A 35 -10.49 11.80 14.32
C PHE A 35 -10.01 12.68 15.49
N HIS A 36 -10.92 13.39 16.15
CA HIS A 36 -10.61 14.19 17.35
C HIS A 36 -10.02 13.35 18.49
N LEU A 37 -10.46 12.09 18.68
CA LEU A 37 -9.87 11.19 19.68
C LEU A 37 -8.43 10.84 19.32
N PHE A 38 -8.14 10.67 18.04
CA PHE A 38 -6.78 10.40 17.56
C PHE A 38 -5.88 11.62 17.73
N ASP A 39 -6.32 12.78 17.26
CA ASP A 39 -5.63 14.07 17.35
C ASP A 39 -5.28 14.47 18.80
N THR A 40 -6.12 14.06 19.76
CA THR A 40 -5.83 14.30 21.20
C THR A 40 -5.07 13.16 21.89
N GLY A 41 -4.59 12.16 21.15
CA GLY A 41 -3.94 10.96 21.68
C GLY A 41 -4.81 10.24 22.71
N GLY A 42 -6.11 10.14 22.48
CA GLY A 42 -7.08 9.56 23.39
C GLY A 42 -7.35 10.42 24.64
N TYR A 43 -7.40 11.75 24.47
CA TYR A 43 -7.50 12.76 25.53
C TYR A 43 -6.26 12.90 26.43
N THR A 44 -5.10 12.40 26.00
CA THR A 44 -3.84 12.63 26.71
C THR A 44 -3.28 14.02 26.44
N ARG A 45 -3.69 14.68 25.34
CA ARG A 45 -3.42 16.09 25.04
C ARG A 45 -4.69 16.94 25.28
N PRO A 46 -4.54 18.17 25.80
CA PRO A 46 -5.68 19.04 26.14
C PRO A 46 -6.34 19.69 24.91
N GLN A 47 -5.66 19.76 23.76
CA GLN A 47 -6.17 20.36 22.54
C GLN A 47 -5.77 19.52 21.33
N ALA A 48 -6.71 19.40 20.41
CA ALA A 48 -6.50 18.93 19.05
C ALA A 48 -5.74 20.01 18.25
N ASP A 49 -4.74 19.60 17.48
CA ASP A 49 -3.98 20.44 16.57
C ASP A 49 -4.35 20.21 15.09
N GLY A 50 -5.27 19.28 14.82
CA GLY A 50 -5.76 18.94 13.49
C GLY A 50 -4.92 17.87 12.79
N LEU A 51 -3.90 17.34 13.47
CA LEU A 51 -2.95 16.38 12.94
C LEU A 51 -2.92 15.13 13.81
N VAL A 52 -2.62 13.99 13.19
CA VAL A 52 -2.43 12.72 13.89
C VAL A 52 -1.06 12.19 13.52
N ASP A 53 -0.20 12.01 14.50
CA ASP A 53 1.12 11.41 14.33
C ASP A 53 1.15 9.94 14.83
N MET A 54 2.31 9.29 14.73
CA MET A 54 2.44 7.91 15.23
C MET A 54 2.41 7.78 16.75
N GLU A 55 2.79 8.82 17.47
CA GLU A 55 2.70 8.86 18.93
C GLU A 55 1.25 8.96 19.38
N ASP A 56 0.40 9.66 18.65
CA ASP A 56 -1.03 9.75 18.88
C ASP A 56 -1.73 8.39 18.72
N MET A 57 -1.39 7.65 17.65
CA MET A 57 -1.84 6.26 17.46
C MET A 57 -1.39 5.37 18.63
N ARG A 58 -0.13 5.47 19.06
CA ARG A 58 0.38 4.71 20.22
C ARG A 58 -0.43 5.01 21.49
N ARG A 59 -0.70 6.30 21.76
CA ARG A 59 -1.43 6.74 22.94
C ARG A 59 -2.88 6.27 22.92
N VAL A 60 -3.57 6.39 21.79
CA VAL A 60 -4.93 5.84 21.65
C VAL A 60 -4.93 4.32 21.86
N ALA A 61 -3.95 3.60 21.31
CA ALA A 61 -3.87 2.15 21.42
C ALA A 61 -3.66 1.66 22.87
N TYR A 62 -2.81 2.33 23.65
CA TYR A 62 -2.29 1.80 24.91
C TYR A 62 -2.54 2.67 26.17
N GLU A 63 -2.82 3.97 26.03
CA GLU A 63 -2.84 4.92 27.16
C GLU A 63 -4.19 5.63 27.34
N GLY A 64 -4.97 5.79 26.27
CA GLY A 64 -6.25 6.50 26.30
C GLY A 64 -7.43 5.68 26.86
N SER A 65 -8.52 6.37 27.16
CA SER A 65 -9.81 5.77 27.58
C SER A 65 -10.74 5.45 26.40
N ALA A 66 -10.19 5.33 25.19
CA ALA A 66 -10.97 5.14 23.97
C ALA A 66 -11.69 3.78 23.95
N LEU A 67 -12.80 3.71 23.20
CA LEU A 67 -13.55 2.47 22.99
C LEU A 67 -12.68 1.40 22.32
N SER A 68 -12.98 0.12 22.54
CA SER A 68 -12.18 -1.00 22.03
C SER A 68 -11.90 -0.92 20.52
N GLN A 69 -12.90 -0.55 19.72
CA GLN A 69 -12.78 -0.40 18.26
C GLN A 69 -11.81 0.73 17.86
N VAL A 70 -11.80 1.85 18.60
CA VAL A 70 -10.90 2.99 18.34
C VAL A 70 -9.46 2.59 18.71
N ARG A 71 -9.28 1.86 19.81
CA ARG A 71 -7.99 1.32 20.22
C ARG A 71 -7.45 0.29 19.24
N GLU A 72 -8.31 -0.54 18.66
CA GLU A 72 -7.96 -1.53 17.65
C GLU A 72 -7.45 -0.86 16.37
N ALA A 73 -8.16 0.17 15.88
CA ALA A 73 -7.70 0.96 14.72
C ALA A 73 -6.36 1.66 14.98
N ALA A 74 -6.18 2.25 16.16
CA ALA A 74 -4.93 2.87 16.55
C ALA A 74 -3.76 1.88 16.60
N ARG A 75 -4.01 0.71 17.21
CA ARG A 75 -3.03 -0.37 17.29
C ARG A 75 -2.65 -0.86 15.91
N TYR A 76 -3.64 -1.05 15.04
CA TYR A 76 -3.41 -1.50 13.68
C TYR A 76 -2.43 -0.57 12.94
N PHE A 77 -2.66 0.74 12.92
CA PHE A 77 -1.75 1.65 12.21
C PHE A 77 -0.40 1.83 12.91
N TYR A 78 -0.36 1.69 14.25
CA TYR A 78 0.89 1.72 15.01
C TYR A 78 1.77 0.48 14.76
N GLU A 79 1.16 -0.71 14.69
CA GLU A 79 1.85 -1.98 14.42
C GLU A 79 2.14 -2.17 12.92
N ASN A 80 1.42 -1.46 12.05
CA ASN A 80 1.60 -1.46 10.59
C ASN A 80 2.00 -0.06 10.07
N PRO A 81 3.24 0.40 10.34
CA PRO A 81 3.67 1.76 9.98
C PRO A 81 3.69 2.03 8.47
N ALA A 82 3.70 0.99 7.63
CA ALA A 82 3.54 1.14 6.19
C ALA A 82 2.14 1.62 5.81
N GLU A 83 1.10 1.14 6.49
CA GLU A 83 -0.29 1.55 6.28
C GLU A 83 -0.54 2.96 6.80
N PHE A 84 0.10 3.34 7.91
CA PHE A 84 0.05 4.72 8.38
C PHE A 84 0.69 5.67 7.35
N ARG A 85 1.87 5.32 6.81
CA ARG A 85 2.53 6.09 5.74
C ARG A 85 1.70 6.16 4.46
N HIS A 86 0.98 5.09 4.15
CA HIS A 86 0.06 5.06 3.03
C HIS A 86 -1.02 6.14 3.23
N MET A 87 -1.64 6.18 4.41
CA MET A 87 -2.64 7.20 4.75
C MET A 87 -2.07 8.63 4.71
N ASP A 88 -0.89 8.86 5.29
CA ASP A 88 -0.15 10.14 5.30
C ASP A 88 0.15 10.66 3.88
N GLY A 89 0.73 9.83 3.02
CA GLY A 89 1.26 10.31 1.74
C GLY A 89 0.22 10.45 0.61
N ILE A 90 -0.95 9.84 0.71
CA ILE A 90 -1.79 9.54 -0.45
C ILE A 90 -2.28 10.75 -1.23
N ARG A 91 -2.55 11.86 -0.54
CA ARG A 91 -3.06 13.11 -1.13
C ARG A 91 -1.94 13.92 -1.78
N ASP A 92 -0.72 13.80 -1.28
CA ASP A 92 0.42 14.64 -1.64
C ASP A 92 1.45 13.89 -2.51
N GLY A 93 0.95 12.97 -3.35
CA GLY A 93 1.78 12.19 -4.27
C GLY A 93 2.73 11.24 -3.54
N TRP A 94 2.25 10.62 -2.46
CA TRP A 94 2.97 9.64 -1.64
C TRP A 94 4.16 10.22 -0.85
N ARG A 95 4.19 11.55 -0.71
CA ARG A 95 5.17 12.23 0.14
C ARG A 95 4.63 12.26 1.55
N THR A 96 5.25 11.49 2.44
CA THR A 96 4.90 11.44 3.86
C THR A 96 5.63 12.54 4.62
N ASP A 97 4.94 13.25 5.50
CA ASP A 97 5.55 14.18 6.45
C ASP A 97 5.45 13.70 7.91
N GLY A 98 4.84 12.54 8.12
CA GLY A 98 4.61 11.92 9.43
C GLY A 98 3.34 12.41 10.11
N LEU A 99 2.53 13.25 9.45
CA LEU A 99 1.37 13.91 10.01
C LEU A 99 0.15 13.64 9.14
N VAL A 100 -0.83 12.93 9.69
CA VAL A 100 -2.07 12.61 9.00
C VAL A 100 -3.11 13.67 9.34
N THR A 101 -3.56 14.42 8.34
CA THR A 101 -4.73 15.30 8.45
C THR A 101 -6.01 14.50 8.22
N ARG A 102 -7.17 15.08 8.55
CA ARG A 102 -8.47 14.44 8.22
C ARG A 102 -8.65 14.23 6.72
N ASP A 103 -8.13 15.13 5.89
CA ASP A 103 -8.21 15.02 4.45
C ASP A 103 -7.37 13.85 3.92
N ASP A 104 -6.24 13.55 4.56
CA ASP A 104 -5.41 12.38 4.23
C ASP A 104 -6.15 11.08 4.59
N VAL A 105 -6.82 11.03 5.76
CA VAL A 105 -7.69 9.89 6.13
C VAL A 105 -8.81 9.69 5.12
N ASN A 106 -9.49 10.76 4.70
CA ASN A 106 -10.58 10.69 3.72
C ASN A 106 -10.05 10.21 2.36
N ALA A 107 -8.93 10.75 1.90
CA ALA A 107 -8.29 10.34 0.66
C ALA A 107 -7.87 8.86 0.71
N ALA A 108 -7.39 8.38 1.85
CA ALA A 108 -7.06 6.98 2.06
C ALA A 108 -8.30 6.08 2.04
N ILE A 109 -9.40 6.49 2.68
CA ILE A 109 -10.69 5.78 2.60
C ILE A 109 -11.19 5.73 1.16
N ASP A 110 -11.14 6.83 0.42
CA ASP A 110 -11.57 6.91 -0.98
C ASP A 110 -10.69 6.01 -1.86
N TYR A 111 -9.39 6.06 -1.66
CA TYR A 111 -8.45 5.17 -2.33
C TYR A 111 -8.76 3.71 -2.02
N TRP A 112 -8.84 3.28 -0.76
CA TRP A 112 -9.19 1.90 -0.44
C TRP A 112 -10.65 1.56 -0.78
N THR A 113 -11.52 2.52 -1.03
CA THR A 113 -12.87 2.23 -1.53
C THR A 113 -12.84 1.94 -3.02
N ASN A 114 -12.06 2.70 -3.79
CA ASN A 114 -11.99 2.60 -5.25
C ASN A 114 -10.95 1.57 -5.70
N GLU A 115 -9.77 1.57 -5.09
CA GLU A 115 -8.76 0.54 -5.29
C GLU A 115 -9.28 -0.79 -4.81
N CYS A 116 -9.84 -0.96 -3.61
CA CYS A 116 -10.39 -2.29 -3.23
C CYS A 116 -11.71 -2.65 -3.94
N GLY A 117 -12.23 -1.75 -4.78
CA GLY A 117 -13.31 -2.01 -5.74
C GLY A 117 -12.82 -2.56 -7.10
N GLU A 118 -11.55 -2.35 -7.46
CA GLU A 118 -10.94 -2.78 -8.74
C GLU A 118 -9.70 -3.68 -8.57
N SER A 119 -8.92 -3.49 -7.50
CA SER A 119 -7.91 -4.41 -6.92
C SER A 119 -8.54 -5.66 -6.31
N GLY A 120 -9.87 -5.72 -6.27
CA GLY A 120 -10.65 -6.91 -5.91
C GLY A 120 -10.47 -8.12 -6.83
N ASN A 121 -9.62 -8.03 -7.86
CA ASN A 121 -9.23 -9.18 -8.65
C ASN A 121 -7.71 -9.42 -8.58
N CYS A 122 -7.20 -9.58 -7.35
CA CYS A 122 -5.93 -10.23 -7.01
C CYS A 122 -5.39 -11.23 -8.07
N PRO A 123 -6.19 -12.20 -8.59
CA PRO A 123 -5.77 -13.06 -9.68
C PRO A 123 -5.39 -12.32 -10.98
N THR A 124 -6.16 -11.30 -11.36
CA THR A 124 -5.92 -10.47 -12.56
C THR A 124 -4.71 -9.55 -12.39
N SER A 125 -4.56 -8.84 -11.27
CA SER A 125 -3.36 -8.02 -11.01
C SER A 125 -2.09 -8.87 -11.08
N ARG A 126 -2.10 -10.00 -10.37
CA ARG A 126 -0.98 -10.95 -10.34
C ARG A 126 -0.70 -11.58 -11.70
N HIS A 127 -1.73 -11.94 -12.46
CA HIS A 127 -1.58 -12.48 -13.81
C HIS A 127 -0.92 -11.46 -14.73
N ASN A 128 -1.46 -10.24 -14.81
CA ASN A 128 -0.92 -9.19 -15.68
C ASN A 128 0.49 -8.77 -15.26
N ALA A 129 0.78 -8.66 -13.96
CA ALA A 129 2.13 -8.40 -13.46
C ALA A 129 3.11 -9.53 -13.80
N THR A 130 2.64 -10.78 -13.83
CA THR A 130 3.46 -11.92 -14.28
C THR A 130 3.81 -11.80 -15.76
N VAL A 131 2.86 -11.34 -16.59
CA VAL A 131 3.11 -11.04 -18.01
C VAL A 131 4.13 -9.91 -18.15
N VAL A 132 3.99 -8.82 -17.39
CA VAL A 132 4.96 -7.71 -17.35
C VAL A 132 6.34 -8.22 -16.96
N ARG A 133 6.46 -8.95 -15.85
CA ARG A 133 7.72 -9.51 -15.34
C ARG A 133 8.44 -10.38 -16.37
N ASN A 134 7.71 -11.31 -16.99
CA ASN A 134 8.29 -12.27 -17.94
C ASN A 134 8.66 -11.62 -19.27
N ASN A 135 8.05 -10.47 -19.60
CA ASN A 135 8.25 -9.75 -20.84
C ASN A 135 8.77 -8.33 -20.61
N PHE A 136 9.47 -8.08 -19.50
CA PHE A 136 9.80 -6.73 -19.03
C PHE A 136 10.47 -5.87 -20.12
N HIS A 137 11.44 -6.44 -20.84
CA HIS A 137 12.10 -5.76 -21.96
C HIS A 137 11.12 -5.31 -23.07
N ALA A 138 10.06 -6.08 -23.33
CA ALA A 138 9.05 -5.68 -24.31
C ALA A 138 8.26 -4.47 -23.81
N PHE A 139 7.91 -4.44 -22.51
CA PHE A 139 7.24 -3.29 -21.87
C PHE A 139 8.14 -2.05 -21.87
N ASP A 140 9.38 -2.17 -21.43
CA ASP A 140 10.41 -1.11 -21.39
C ASP A 140 10.65 -0.47 -22.78
N THR A 141 10.55 -1.27 -23.84
CA THR A 141 10.65 -0.76 -25.22
C THR A 141 9.32 -0.28 -25.83
N GLY A 142 8.25 -0.21 -25.04
CA GLY A 142 6.91 0.15 -25.51
C GLY A 142 6.38 -0.77 -26.62
N GLY A 143 6.62 -2.08 -26.49
CA GLY A 143 6.28 -3.08 -27.50
C GLY A 143 7.25 -3.08 -28.69
N TYR A 144 8.55 -2.93 -28.44
CA TYR A 144 9.62 -2.82 -29.45
C TYR A 144 9.51 -1.59 -30.36
N THR A 145 8.77 -0.56 -29.92
CA THR A 145 8.66 0.71 -30.66
C THR A 145 9.83 1.65 -30.38
N ARG A 146 10.52 1.46 -29.25
CA ARG A 146 11.80 2.11 -28.93
C ARG A 146 12.98 1.18 -29.28
N PRO A 147 14.09 1.72 -29.79
CA PRO A 147 15.25 0.92 -30.19
C PRO A 147 16.08 0.38 -29.02
N GLN A 148 15.94 0.97 -27.81
CA GLN A 148 16.66 0.56 -26.62
C GLN A 148 15.74 0.59 -25.41
N ALA A 149 15.90 -0.44 -24.59
CA ALA A 149 15.37 -0.51 -23.23
C ALA A 149 16.21 0.43 -22.34
N ASP A 150 15.56 1.24 -21.51
CA ASP A 150 16.20 2.10 -20.52
C ASP A 150 16.16 1.51 -19.10
N GLY A 151 15.57 0.33 -18.95
CA GLY A 151 15.43 -0.39 -17.69
C GLY A 151 14.19 0.02 -16.89
N LEU A 152 13.37 0.92 -17.44
CA LEU A 152 12.22 1.50 -16.78
C LEU A 152 10.97 1.23 -17.60
N VAL A 153 9.84 1.07 -16.91
CA VAL A 153 8.53 0.99 -17.54
C VAL A 153 7.68 2.09 -16.95
N ASP A 154 7.20 3.01 -17.79
CA ASP A 154 6.30 4.08 -17.38
C ASP A 154 4.85 3.84 -17.88
N MET A 155 3.93 4.76 -17.57
CA MET A 155 2.54 4.64 -18.02
C MET A 155 2.35 4.82 -19.53
N GLU A 156 3.26 5.55 -20.18
CA GLU A 156 3.25 5.71 -21.63
C GLU A 156 3.68 4.40 -22.32
N ASP A 157 4.58 3.62 -21.72
CA ASP A 157 4.97 2.29 -22.21
C ASP A 157 3.81 1.29 -22.14
N MET A 158 3.06 1.29 -21.05
CA MET A 158 1.83 0.49 -20.93
C MET A 158 0.81 0.86 -22.00
N ARG A 159 0.59 2.17 -22.23
CA ARG A 159 -0.30 2.68 -23.28
C ARG A 159 0.17 2.24 -24.68
N ARG A 160 1.47 2.32 -24.95
CA ARG A 160 2.06 1.93 -26.23
C ARG A 160 1.92 0.44 -26.49
N ILE A 161 2.14 -0.40 -25.48
CA ILE A 161 1.85 -1.83 -25.61
C ILE A 161 0.36 -2.07 -25.86
N ALA A 162 -0.52 -1.44 -25.08
CA ALA A 162 -1.97 -1.65 -25.16
C ALA A 162 -2.55 -1.31 -26.54
N TYR A 163 -2.09 -0.22 -27.15
CA TYR A 163 -2.73 0.38 -28.33
C TYR A 163 -1.81 0.60 -29.55
N GLY A 164 -0.49 0.34 -29.43
CA GLY A 164 0.49 0.57 -30.50
C GLY A 164 0.52 -0.51 -31.59
N GLY A 165 -0.23 -1.61 -31.43
CA GLY A 165 -0.51 -2.60 -32.49
C GLY A 165 0.60 -3.63 -32.80
N ALA A 166 1.82 -3.45 -32.29
CA ALA A 166 2.95 -4.36 -32.56
C ALA A 166 3.09 -5.52 -31.54
N ALA A 167 2.56 -5.38 -30.33
CA ALA A 167 2.71 -6.37 -29.27
C ALA A 167 1.73 -7.56 -29.42
N PRO A 168 2.11 -8.79 -29.03
CA PRO A 168 1.21 -9.94 -28.89
C PRO A 168 0.00 -9.65 -27.99
N TYR A 169 -1.11 -10.35 -28.22
CA TYR A 169 -2.37 -10.12 -27.49
C TYR A 169 -2.19 -10.08 -25.97
N GLU A 170 -1.48 -11.05 -25.40
CA GLU A 170 -1.26 -11.17 -23.96
C GLU A 170 -0.53 -9.94 -23.37
N LEU A 171 0.48 -9.42 -24.08
CA LEU A 171 1.16 -8.19 -23.67
C LEU A 171 0.22 -6.99 -23.75
N ARG A 172 -0.58 -6.89 -24.82
CA ARG A 172 -1.55 -5.79 -24.99
C ARG A 172 -2.59 -5.76 -23.88
N GLU A 173 -3.10 -6.92 -23.48
CA GLU A 173 -4.08 -7.00 -22.39
C GLU A 173 -3.45 -6.62 -21.05
N ALA A 174 -2.23 -7.09 -20.75
CA ALA A 174 -1.53 -6.69 -19.54
C ALA A 174 -1.18 -5.18 -19.52
N GLY A 175 -0.72 -4.63 -20.64
CA GLY A 175 -0.50 -3.19 -20.77
C GLY A 175 -1.78 -2.38 -20.65
N ARG A 176 -2.88 -2.85 -21.25
CA ARG A 176 -4.19 -2.21 -21.16
C ARG A 176 -4.69 -2.22 -19.72
N TYR A 177 -4.57 -3.35 -19.03
CA TYR A 177 -4.96 -3.48 -17.64
C TYR A 177 -4.29 -2.42 -16.77
N PHE A 178 -2.95 -2.34 -16.77
CA PHE A 178 -2.28 -1.35 -15.93
C PHE A 178 -2.49 0.10 -16.38
N TYR A 179 -2.75 0.34 -17.66
CA TYR A 179 -3.09 1.67 -18.16
C TYR A 179 -4.50 2.13 -17.76
N GLU A 180 -5.49 1.23 -17.80
CA GLU A 180 -6.87 1.51 -17.42
C GLU A 180 -7.07 1.45 -15.90
N HIS A 181 -6.18 0.76 -15.18
CA HIS A 181 -6.12 0.67 -13.72
C HIS A 181 -4.80 1.28 -13.19
N PRO A 182 -4.63 2.62 -13.24
CA PRO A 182 -3.37 3.28 -12.84
C PRO A 182 -3.05 3.10 -11.35
N ALA A 183 -4.06 2.77 -10.55
CA ALA A 183 -3.95 2.24 -9.19
C ALA A 183 -2.97 1.07 -9.07
N GLU A 184 -3.19 0.04 -9.87
CA GLU A 184 -2.41 -1.20 -9.90
C GLU A 184 -1.00 -0.97 -10.41
N PHE A 185 -0.83 -0.03 -11.34
CA PHE A 185 0.49 0.39 -11.80
C PHE A 185 1.29 1.07 -10.69
N ARG A 186 0.67 2.04 -9.99
CA ARG A 186 1.29 2.71 -8.83
C ARG A 186 1.62 1.75 -7.71
N HIS A 187 0.80 0.71 -7.53
CA HIS A 187 1.07 -0.35 -6.59
C HIS A 187 2.38 -1.07 -6.93
N MET A 188 2.62 -1.39 -8.22
CA MET A 188 3.91 -1.94 -8.63
C MET A 188 5.05 -0.96 -8.35
N ASP A 189 4.95 0.27 -8.85
CA ASP A 189 5.95 1.36 -8.72
C ASP A 189 6.36 1.60 -7.26
N GLY A 190 5.41 1.75 -6.34
CA GLY A 190 5.72 2.21 -4.99
C GLY A 190 6.09 1.12 -3.99
N ILE A 191 5.68 -0.13 -4.19
CA ILE A 191 5.64 -1.10 -3.08
C ILE A 191 7.01 -1.42 -2.48
N ARG A 192 8.06 -1.47 -3.30
CA ARG A 192 9.42 -1.77 -2.84
C ARG A 192 10.00 -0.66 -1.97
N ASP A 193 9.67 0.59 -2.26
CA ASP A 193 10.26 1.78 -1.63
C ASP A 193 9.32 2.40 -0.58
N GLY A 194 8.50 1.57 0.05
CA GLY A 194 7.59 1.98 1.12
C GLY A 194 6.44 2.87 0.62
N TRP A 195 5.92 2.53 -0.57
CA TRP A 195 4.84 3.21 -1.30
C TRP A 195 5.22 4.53 -1.97
N ARG A 196 6.52 4.86 -2.03
CA ARG A 196 6.99 6.02 -2.76
C ARG A 196 6.99 5.71 -4.26
N THR A 197 6.08 6.33 -4.99
CA THR A 197 6.02 6.21 -6.45
C THR A 197 6.86 7.29 -7.12
N ASP A 198 7.58 6.94 -8.17
CA ASP A 198 8.28 7.91 -9.02
C ASP A 198 7.74 7.92 -10.46
N GLY A 199 6.69 7.14 -10.73
CA GLY A 199 6.07 6.97 -12.03
C GLY A 199 6.78 5.94 -12.90
N LEU A 200 7.82 5.28 -12.38
CA LEU A 200 8.65 4.34 -13.11
C LEU A 200 8.66 3.00 -12.37
N VAL A 201 8.48 1.94 -13.13
CA VAL A 201 8.54 0.57 -12.61
C VAL A 201 9.85 -0.05 -13.11
N ILE A 202 10.76 -0.40 -12.20
CA ILE A 202 11.87 -1.30 -12.48
C ILE A 202 11.45 -2.75 -12.28
N ARG A 203 12.29 -3.68 -12.73
CA ARG A 203 12.01 -5.11 -12.60
C ARG A 203 11.81 -5.57 -11.15
N ASP A 204 12.57 -4.99 -10.22
CA ASP A 204 12.50 -5.33 -8.80
C ASP A 204 11.17 -4.89 -8.18
N ASP A 205 10.56 -3.81 -8.68
CA ASP A 205 9.25 -3.32 -8.24
C ASP A 205 8.15 -4.33 -8.63
N VAL A 206 8.22 -4.88 -9.84
CA VAL A 206 7.31 -5.95 -10.30
C VAL A 206 7.47 -7.22 -9.45
N ASP A 207 8.70 -7.59 -9.11
CA ASP A 207 8.96 -8.75 -8.24
C ASP A 207 8.41 -8.52 -6.83
N ALA A 208 8.55 -7.32 -6.28
CA ALA A 208 7.99 -6.95 -4.97
C ALA A 208 6.45 -6.98 -4.98
N ALA A 209 5.82 -6.45 -6.04
CA ALA A 209 4.36 -6.49 -6.20
C ALA A 209 3.83 -7.92 -6.31
N LEU A 210 4.50 -8.77 -7.08
CA LEU A 210 4.16 -10.19 -7.18
C LEU A 210 4.29 -10.93 -5.85
N GLN A 211 5.29 -10.59 -5.04
CA GLN A 211 5.44 -11.14 -3.69
C GLN A 211 4.32 -10.67 -2.76
N TYR A 212 3.96 -9.39 -2.81
CA TYR A 212 2.85 -8.84 -2.03
C TYR A 212 1.52 -9.50 -2.39
N TRP A 213 1.14 -9.54 -3.67
CA TRP A 213 -0.09 -10.20 -4.10
C TRP A 213 -0.08 -11.71 -3.85
N ALA A 214 1.08 -12.36 -3.79
CA ALA A 214 1.15 -13.76 -3.39
C ALA A 214 0.82 -13.96 -1.89
N ASN A 215 1.15 -12.99 -1.04
CA ASN A 215 0.89 -13.03 0.40
C ASN A 215 -0.52 -12.57 0.76
N GLU A 216 -1.05 -11.57 0.05
CA GLU A 216 -2.39 -11.00 0.30
C GLU A 216 -3.52 -11.86 -0.25
N CYS A 217 -3.26 -12.62 -1.31
CA CYS A 217 -4.29 -13.34 -2.06
C CYS A 217 -4.14 -14.88 -1.96
N GLY A 218 -3.28 -15.37 -1.07
CA GLY A 218 -2.89 -16.77 -0.90
C GLY A 218 -3.69 -17.53 0.16
#